data_AF-A0A2S7ZHE9-F1
#
_entry.id   AF-A0A2S7ZHE9-F1
#
_cell.length_a   1.000
_cell.length_b   1.000
_cell.length_c   1.000
_cell.angle_alpha   90.00
_cell.angle_beta   90.00
_cell.angle_gamma   90.00
#
_symmetry.space_group_name_H-M   'P 1'
#
loop_
_entity.id
_entity.type
_entity.pdbx_description
1 polymer ?
#
loop_
_entity_poly.entity_id
_entity_poly.type
_entity_poly.pdbx_seq_one_letter_code
_entity_poly.pdbx_strand_id
1 'polypeptide(L)' 'MADEKETVEVTTEQQFDAYAIIASDKYRRYRDLLTCLLNEDEMYTESDIDRILNQALTTPVKG' A
#
# COMPACT_ATOMS: atom_id res chain seq x y z
N MET A 1 23.33 -26.53 -3.35
CA MET A 1 23.03 -25.36 -4.18
C MET A 1 22.71 -24.21 -3.25
N ALA A 2 23.26 -23.03 -3.49
CA ALA A 2 23.17 -21.89 -2.60
C ALA A 2 21.74 -21.33 -2.55
N ASP A 3 21.18 -21.23 -1.36
CA ASP A 3 20.04 -20.38 -1.05
C ASP A 3 20.51 -18.93 -1.09
N GLU A 4 20.62 -18.39 -2.31
CA GLU A 4 20.76 -16.96 -2.53
C GLU A 4 19.42 -16.30 -2.20
N LYS A 5 19.27 -15.98 -0.90
CA LYS A 5 18.32 -15.02 -0.39
C LYS A 5 18.65 -13.67 -1.03
N GLU A 6 18.13 -13.47 -2.23
CA GLU A 6 18.19 -12.22 -2.96
C GLU A 6 17.46 -11.16 -2.12
N THR A 7 18.25 -10.49 -1.30
CA THR A 7 17.86 -9.29 -0.59
C THR A 7 18.02 -8.18 -1.62
N VAL A 8 17.10 -8.11 -2.59
CA VAL A 8 17.07 -6.95 -3.48
C VAL A 8 16.48 -5.81 -2.68
N GLU A 9 17.39 -4.95 -2.25
CA GLU A 9 17.15 -3.61 -1.77
C GLU A 9 16.57 -2.81 -2.94
N VAL A 10 15.28 -2.99 -3.22
CA VAL A 10 14.62 -2.27 -4.31
C VAL A 10 14.37 -0.84 -3.87
N THR A 11 15.36 0.00 -4.18
CA THR A 11 15.34 1.47 -4.10
C THR A 11 14.72 2.10 -5.36
N THR A 12 13.85 1.36 -6.03
CA THR A 12 12.87 1.93 -6.97
C THR A 12 11.53 1.87 -6.26
N GLU A 13 10.80 2.97 -6.18
CA GLU A 13 9.49 3.03 -5.54
C GLU A 13 8.59 1.95 -6.17
N GLN A 14 8.52 0.76 -5.53
CA GLN A 14 7.77 -0.37 -6.07
C GLN A 14 6.31 0.05 -6.10
N GLN A 15 5.78 0.08 -7.31
CA GLN A 15 4.36 0.28 -7.54
C GLN A 15 3.69 -1.07 -7.34
N PHE A 16 2.66 -1.06 -6.51
CA PHE A 16 1.86 -2.22 -6.20
C PHE A 16 0.43 -1.96 -6.66
N ASP A 17 -0.20 -3.00 -7.21
CA ASP A 17 -1.63 -2.96 -7.48
C ASP A 17 -2.40 -2.84 -6.16
N ALA A 18 -3.57 -2.19 -6.21
CA ALA A 18 -4.47 -2.08 -5.06
C ALA A 18 -4.68 -3.45 -4.38
N TYR A 19 -4.86 -4.51 -5.16
CA TYR A 19 -5.02 -5.87 -4.65
C TYR A 19 -3.79 -6.39 -3.90
N ALA A 20 -2.58 -6.16 -4.41
CA ALA A 20 -1.33 -6.59 -3.75
C ALA A 20 -1.14 -5.87 -2.41
N ILE A 21 -1.51 -4.58 -2.35
CA ILE A 21 -1.46 -3.75 -1.15
C ILE A 21 -2.45 -4.26 -0.10
N ILE A 22 -3.69 -4.50 -0.51
CA ILE A 22 -4.80 -5.01 0.30
C ILE A 22 -4.51 -6.43 0.82
N ALA A 23 -3.85 -7.26 0.00
CA ALA A 23 -3.42 -8.60 0.37
C ALA A 23 -2.22 -8.61 1.32
N SER A 24 -1.45 -7.53 1.37
CA SER A 24 -0.29 -7.41 2.26
C SER A 24 -0.72 -7.26 3.72
N ASP A 25 -0.11 -8.04 4.61
CA ASP A 25 -0.45 -8.04 6.04
C ASP A 25 -0.12 -6.68 6.69
N LYS A 26 0.82 -5.92 6.11
CA LYS A 26 1.19 -4.54 6.53
C LYS A 26 -0.02 -3.61 6.55
N TYR A 27 -0.93 -3.75 5.58
CA TYR A 27 -2.09 -2.88 5.41
C TYR A 27 -3.41 -3.55 5.79
N ARG A 28 -3.37 -4.74 6.40
CA ARG A 28 -4.55 -5.53 6.75
C ARG A 28 -5.59 -4.79 7.57
N ARG A 29 -5.14 -3.91 8.49
CA ARG A 29 -6.05 -3.09 9.33
C ARG A 29 -6.70 -1.97 8.54
N TYR A 30 -6.04 -1.49 7.49
CA TYR A 30 -6.55 -0.45 6.60
C TYR A 30 -7.14 -1.02 5.32
N ARG A 31 -7.23 -2.35 5.18
CA ARG A 31 -7.70 -3.04 3.97
C ARG A 31 -9.03 -2.51 3.48
N ASP A 32 -9.99 -2.34 4.39
CA ASP A 32 -11.33 -1.87 4.07
C ASP A 32 -11.35 -0.39 3.67
N LEU A 33 -10.45 0.40 4.23
CA LEU A 33 -10.26 1.80 3.85
C LEU A 33 -9.57 1.89 2.48
N LEU A 34 -8.49 1.14 2.30
CA LEU A 34 -7.69 1.09 1.09
C LEU A 34 -8.48 0.54 -0.09
N THR A 35 -9.32 -0.47 0.09
CA THR A 35 -10.20 -0.95 -1.00
C THR A 35 -11.26 0.07 -1.42
N CYS A 36 -11.58 1.03 -0.56
CA CYS A 36 -12.52 2.12 -0.89
C CYS A 36 -11.79 3.34 -1.48
N LEU A 37 -10.50 3.51 -1.17
CA LEU A 37 -9.70 4.66 -1.57
C LEU A 37 -8.82 4.39 -2.80
N LEU A 38 -8.35 3.16 -2.98
CA LEU A 38 -7.51 2.74 -4.10
C LEU A 38 -8.40 2.21 -5.22
N ASN A 39 -8.06 2.59 -6.44
CA ASN A 39 -8.64 2.05 -7.65
C ASN A 39 -7.89 0.80 -8.10
N GLU A 40 -8.64 -0.22 -8.53
CA GLU A 40 -8.09 -1.48 -9.04
C GLU A 40 -7.37 -1.35 -10.39
N ASP A 41 -7.62 -0.27 -11.13
CA ASP A 41 -6.98 0.06 -12.42
C ASP A 41 -5.71 0.92 -12.24
N GLU A 42 -5.42 1.37 -11.01
CA GLU A 42 -4.26 2.20 -10.69
C GLU A 42 -3.24 1.44 -9.84
N MET A 43 -1.97 1.77 -10.07
CA MET A 43 -0.86 1.26 -9.27
C MET A 43 -0.39 2.34 -8.30
N TYR A 44 -0.13 1.95 -7.06
CA TYR A 44 0.27 2.87 -6.00
C TYR A 44 1.59 2.44 -5.38
N THR A 45 2.43 3.42 -5.07
CA THR A 45 3.67 3.17 -4.30
C THR A 45 3.37 3.08 -2.81
N GLU A 46 4.30 2.54 -2.02
CA GLU A 46 4.21 2.60 -0.54
C GLU A 46 4.01 4.03 -0.02
N SER A 47 4.67 5.01 -0.66
CA SER A 47 4.54 6.44 -0.35
C SER A 47 3.14 6.99 -0.65
N ASP A 48 2.55 6.61 -1.78
CA ASP A 48 1.17 6.98 -2.12
C ASP A 48 0.19 6.41 -1.11
N ILE A 49 0.34 5.13 -0.76
CA ILE A 49 -0.52 4.46 0.21
C ILE A 49 -0.42 5.15 1.57
N ASP A 50 0.81 5.45 2.04
CA ASP A 50 1.01 6.13 3.32
C ASP A 50 0.38 7.53 3.29
N ARG A 51 0.50 8.26 2.18
CA ARG A 51 -0.14 9.56 1.98
C ARG A 51 -1.67 9.45 1.98
N ILE A 52 -2.24 8.48 1.28
CA ILE A 52 -3.69 8.23 1.20
C ILE A 52 -4.22 7.87 2.59
N LEU A 53 -3.55 6.97 3.30
CA LEU A 53 -3.89 6.58 4.66
C LEU A 53 -3.84 7.78 5.61
N ASN A 54 -2.73 8.51 5.59
CA ASN A 54 -2.53 9.66 6.45
C ASN A 54 -3.58 10.75 6.15
N GLN A 55 -3.89 11.01 4.88
CA GLN A 55 -4.95 11.92 4.48
C GLN A 55 -6.31 11.44 4.99
N ALA A 56 -6.66 10.17 4.83
CA ALA A 56 -7.93 9.64 5.32
C ALA A 56 -8.05 9.65 6.86
N LEU A 57 -6.95 9.42 7.57
CA LEU A 57 -6.89 9.48 9.04
C LEU A 57 -6.89 10.91 9.59
N THR A 58 -6.35 11.88 8.84
CA THR A 58 -6.27 13.29 9.24
C THR A 58 -7.44 14.12 8.75
N THR A 59 -8.22 13.64 7.78
CA THR A 59 -9.43 14.31 7.35
C THR A 59 -10.43 14.27 8.50
N PRO A 60 -10.77 15.42 9.13
CA PRO A 60 -11.76 15.42 10.18
C PRO A 60 -13.09 14.99 9.56
N VAL A 61 -13.63 13.85 10.02
CA VAL A 61 -15.02 13.52 9.75
C VAL A 61 -15.83 14.67 10.31
N LYS A 62 -16.43 15.49 9.44
CA LYS A 62 -17.41 16.49 9.88
C LYS A 62 -18.53 15.69 10.54
N GLY A 63 -18.58 15.77 11.86
CA GLY A 63 -19.67 15.25 12.69
C GLY A 63 -20.99 15.94 12.39
#